data_AF-A0A951VAD8-F1
#
_entry.id   AF-A0A951VAD8-F1
#
_cell.length_a   1.000
_cell.length_b   1.000
_cell.length_c   1.000
_cell.angle_alpha   90.00
_cell.angle_beta   90.00
_cell.angle_gamma   90.00
#
_symmetry.space_group_name_H-M   'P 1'
#
loop_
_entity.id
_entity.type
_entity.pdbx_description
1 polymer ?
#
loop_
_entity_poly.entity_id
_entity_poly.type
_entity_poly.pdbx_seq_one_letter_code
_entity_poly.pdbx_strand_id
1 'polypeptide(L)'
;MTDTISPFISTNPSRSSIPLIGDPAPSFVAESTQGTLHFPEDYGMTHPEAKRGKSLMDVFFIDRDNKVRAIYFYPAEVGRSTEEIKRTLLALQKADDDFNVETPANWKPGDPVMIPYPTPLMPESMQTENSLYFQYNWFMTFSHEPASDLE
;
A
#
# COMPACT_ATOMS: atom_id res chain seq x y z
N MET A 1 40.37 -0.25 37.67
CA MET A 1 40.63 0.07 36.26
C MET A 1 39.54 -0.60 35.46
N THR A 2 38.39 0.09 35.46
CA THR A 2 37.68 0.65 34.29
C THR A 2 36.59 -0.31 33.81
N ASP A 3 35.42 -0.04 34.39
CA ASP A 3 34.14 -0.67 34.14
C ASP A 3 33.71 -0.61 32.67
N THR A 4 33.14 -1.74 32.26
CA THR A 4 32.22 -2.00 31.16
C THR A 4 31.49 -0.76 30.62
N ILE A 5 31.79 -0.39 29.35
CA ILE A 5 30.94 0.51 28.57
C ILE A 5 29.74 -0.32 28.08
N SER A 6 28.64 -0.21 28.80
CA SER A 6 27.33 -0.63 28.31
C SER A 6 26.82 0.45 27.33
N PRO A 7 26.42 0.11 26.09
CA PRO A 7 25.82 1.10 25.22
C PRO A 7 24.43 1.41 25.77
N PHE A 8 24.30 2.57 26.42
CA PHE A 8 23.00 3.15 26.74
C PHE A 8 22.27 3.42 25.41
N ILE A 9 21.41 2.49 24.99
CA ILE A 9 20.36 2.79 24.02
C ILE A 9 19.32 3.60 24.78
N SER A 10 19.40 4.92 24.62
CA SER A 10 18.36 5.84 25.04
C SER A 10 17.15 5.64 24.13
N THR A 11 16.17 4.87 24.59
CA THR A 11 14.84 4.82 24.00
C THR A 11 14.11 6.12 24.36
N ASN A 12 14.43 7.20 23.67
CA ASN A 12 13.71 8.46 23.83
C ASN A 12 12.45 8.42 22.94
N PRO A 13 11.22 8.32 23.50
CA PRO A 13 10.00 8.07 22.72
C PRO A 13 9.45 9.34 22.03
N SER A 14 10.27 10.37 21.82
CA SER A 14 9.81 11.71 21.43
C SER A 14 10.43 12.29 20.16
N ARG A 15 11.03 11.48 19.27
CA ARG A 15 11.42 11.95 17.94
C ARG A 15 10.57 11.28 16.87
N SER A 16 9.61 12.02 16.32
CA SER A 16 9.01 11.72 15.01
C SER A 16 10.02 12.03 13.89
N SER A 17 11.26 11.55 14.01
CA SER A 17 12.21 11.58 12.90
C SER A 17 12.06 10.26 12.16
N ILE A 18 12.02 10.33 10.82
CA ILE A 18 12.11 9.14 9.98
C ILE A 18 13.36 8.35 10.43
N PRO A 19 13.23 7.05 10.77
CA PRO A 19 14.36 6.24 11.19
C PRO A 19 15.47 6.25 10.14
N LEU A 20 16.72 6.31 10.59
CA LEU A 20 17.87 6.43 9.70
C LEU A 20 18.24 5.08 9.09
N ILE A 21 18.94 5.13 7.95
CA ILE A 21 19.51 3.93 7.33
C ILE A 21 20.48 3.28 8.32
N GLY A 22 20.17 2.05 8.75
CA GLY A 22 20.96 1.29 9.72
C GLY A 22 20.36 1.21 11.12
N ASP A 23 19.32 1.98 11.43
CA ASP A 23 18.56 1.80 12.67
C ASP A 23 17.80 0.46 12.61
N PRO A 24 17.67 -0.27 13.74
CA PRO A 24 16.78 -1.41 13.82
C PRO A 24 15.39 -0.99 13.39
N ALA A 25 14.82 -1.73 12.43
CA ALA A 25 13.45 -1.46 12.00
C ALA A 25 12.50 -1.61 13.20
N PRO A 26 11.53 -0.68 13.38
CA PRO A 26 10.60 -0.74 14.50
C PRO A 26 9.77 -2.02 14.40
N SER A 27 9.62 -2.73 15.52
CA SER A 27 8.72 -3.87 15.57
C SER A 27 7.28 -3.39 15.55
N PHE A 28 6.42 -4.13 14.86
CA PHE A 28 4.99 -3.85 14.80
C PHE A 28 4.18 -5.13 14.59
N VAL A 29 2.93 -5.08 15.01
CA VAL A 29 1.94 -6.12 14.73
C VAL A 29 0.86 -5.50 13.87
N ALA A 30 0.53 -6.15 12.76
CA ALA A 30 -0.43 -5.64 11.79
C ALA A 30 -1.32 -6.76 11.26
N GLU A 31 -2.57 -6.44 10.96
CA GLU A 31 -3.48 -7.41 10.32
C GLU A 31 -3.30 -7.39 8.81
N SER A 32 -3.14 -8.57 8.20
CA SER A 32 -3.02 -8.74 6.75
C SER A 32 -4.13 -9.65 6.21
N THR A 33 -4.28 -9.70 4.90
CA THR A 33 -5.20 -10.65 4.24
C THR A 33 -4.83 -12.12 4.46
N GLN A 34 -3.62 -12.40 4.93
CA GLN A 34 -3.12 -13.73 5.26
C GLN A 34 -3.07 -14.02 6.78
N GLY A 35 -3.62 -13.10 7.61
CA GLY A 35 -3.63 -13.19 9.07
C GLY A 35 -2.75 -12.14 9.75
N THR A 36 -2.59 -12.26 11.07
CA THR A 36 -1.77 -11.36 11.88
C THR A 36 -0.29 -11.50 11.52
N LEU A 37 0.35 -10.36 11.33
CA LEU A 37 1.74 -10.20 10.92
C LEU A 37 2.57 -9.62 12.06
N HIS A 38 3.62 -10.32 12.46
CA HIS A 38 4.59 -9.92 13.47
C HIS A 38 5.91 -9.54 12.80
N PHE A 39 6.21 -8.24 12.76
CA PHE A 39 7.46 -7.72 12.23
C PHE A 39 8.46 -7.45 13.37
N PRO A 40 9.74 -7.86 13.23
CA PRO A 40 10.36 -8.49 12.05
C PRO A 40 10.30 -10.03 12.02
N GLU A 41 9.73 -10.69 13.02
CA GLU A 41 9.83 -12.14 13.22
C GLU A 41 9.39 -12.95 11.99
N ASP A 42 8.26 -12.57 11.40
CA ASP A 42 7.66 -13.26 10.26
C ASP A 42 8.46 -13.04 8.95
N TYR A 43 9.30 -12.00 8.89
CA TYR A 43 10.13 -11.65 7.71
C TYR A 43 11.59 -12.08 7.83
N GLY A 44 12.17 -11.95 9.03
CA GLY A 44 13.57 -12.29 9.29
C GLY A 44 13.84 -13.80 9.28
N MET A 45 12.83 -14.63 9.57
CA MET A 45 12.98 -16.09 9.64
C MET A 45 12.46 -16.85 8.41
N THR A 46 11.71 -16.22 7.52
CA THR A 46 11.14 -16.89 6.33
C THR A 46 11.89 -16.55 5.05
N HIS A 47 12.46 -15.34 4.94
CA HIS A 47 13.19 -14.93 3.73
C HIS A 47 14.62 -15.51 3.73
N PRO A 48 15.00 -16.38 2.76
CA PRO A 48 16.31 -17.05 2.75
C PRO A 48 17.50 -16.08 2.77
N GLU A 49 17.34 -14.91 2.16
CA GLU A 49 18.39 -13.88 2.12
C GLU A 49 18.54 -13.12 3.46
N ALA A 50 17.48 -12.98 4.25
CA ALA A 50 17.56 -12.40 5.60
C ALA A 50 18.40 -13.30 6.52
N LYS A 51 18.25 -14.64 6.40
CA LYS A 51 19.07 -15.63 7.12
C LYS A 51 20.56 -15.53 6.79
N ARG A 52 20.91 -15.00 5.62
CA ARG A 52 22.30 -14.79 5.18
C ARG A 52 22.89 -13.46 5.64
N GLY A 53 22.18 -12.71 6.48
CA GLY A 53 22.64 -11.42 7.00
C GLY A 53 22.60 -10.29 5.97
N LYS A 54 21.87 -10.46 4.86
CA LYS A 54 21.62 -9.38 3.91
C LYS A 54 20.39 -8.58 4.34
N SER A 55 20.48 -7.27 4.21
CA SER A 55 19.34 -6.37 4.43
C SER A 55 18.23 -6.64 3.42
N LEU A 56 17.00 -6.83 3.90
CA LEU A 56 15.80 -6.88 3.07
C LEU A 56 15.47 -5.46 2.59
N MET A 57 15.04 -5.32 1.34
CA MET A 57 14.66 -4.04 0.72
C MET A 57 13.16 -3.95 0.46
N ASP A 58 12.38 -4.41 1.44
CA ASP A 58 10.93 -4.51 1.30
C ASP A 58 10.24 -3.17 1.52
N VAL A 59 9.05 -3.03 0.93
CA VAL A 59 8.17 -1.86 1.12
C VAL A 59 6.84 -2.33 1.67
N PHE A 60 6.45 -1.76 2.81
CA PHE A 60 5.19 -2.03 3.48
C PHE A 60 4.25 -0.84 3.34
N PHE A 61 3.02 -1.10 2.90
CA PHE A 61 1.93 -0.14 2.94
C PHE A 61 1.06 -0.47 4.14
N ILE A 62 1.08 0.38 5.15
CA ILE A 62 0.32 0.21 6.40
C ILE A 62 -0.69 1.36 6.48
N ASP A 63 -1.96 1.04 6.66
CA ASP A 63 -3.01 2.05 6.81
C ASP A 63 -3.12 2.59 8.24
N ARG A 64 -4.08 3.50 8.46
CA ARG A 64 -4.30 4.15 9.76
C ARG A 64 -4.82 3.18 10.84
N ASP A 65 -5.34 2.03 10.43
CA ASP A 65 -5.85 0.98 11.32
C ASP A 65 -4.79 -0.10 11.60
N ASN A 66 -3.51 0.16 11.24
CA ASN A 66 -2.40 -0.76 11.34
C ASN A 66 -2.61 -2.06 10.53
N LYS A 67 -3.31 -1.98 9.39
CA LYS A 67 -3.42 -3.13 8.47
C LYS A 67 -2.38 -3.01 7.38
N VAL A 68 -1.74 -4.13 7.04
CA VAL A 68 -0.85 -4.19 5.88
C VAL A 68 -1.70 -4.34 4.63
N ARG A 69 -1.67 -3.33 3.77
CA ARG A 69 -2.48 -3.23 2.55
C ARG A 69 -1.76 -3.74 1.31
N ALA A 70 -0.43 -3.61 1.27
CA ALA A 70 0.41 -4.15 0.21
C ALA A 70 1.85 -4.33 0.72
N ILE A 71 2.55 -5.29 0.14
CA ILE A 71 3.96 -5.56 0.43
C ILE A 71 4.67 -5.77 -0.90
N TYR A 72 5.79 -5.09 -1.09
CA TYR A 72 6.69 -5.37 -2.20
C TYR A 72 8.00 -5.96 -1.69
N PHE A 73 8.34 -7.12 -2.23
CA PHE A 73 9.59 -7.81 -1.98
C PHE A 73 10.56 -7.51 -3.12
N TYR A 74 11.71 -6.93 -2.78
CA TYR A 74 12.77 -6.67 -3.75
C TYR A 74 14.05 -7.40 -3.34
N PRO A 75 14.70 -8.13 -4.27
CA PRO A 75 16.02 -8.66 -4.02
C PRO A 75 17.05 -7.51 -4.00
N ALA A 76 18.20 -7.73 -3.36
CA ALA A 76 19.21 -6.68 -3.16
C ALA A 76 19.80 -6.14 -4.47
N GLU A 77 19.67 -6.90 -5.56
CA GLU A 77 20.19 -6.58 -6.89
C GLU A 77 19.26 -5.66 -7.70
N VAL A 78 17.99 -5.48 -7.30
CA VAL A 78 16.99 -4.73 -8.06
C VAL A 78 16.49 -3.53 -7.27
N GLY A 79 16.61 -2.34 -7.89
CA GLY A 79 16.10 -1.10 -7.33
C GLY A 79 14.56 -1.04 -7.32
N ARG A 80 14.01 -0.30 -6.35
CA ARG A 80 12.57 -0.04 -6.23
C ARG A 80 12.09 0.98 -7.25
N SER A 81 10.85 0.87 -7.70
CA SER A 81 10.19 1.90 -8.51
C SER A 81 9.45 2.89 -7.61
N THR A 82 9.95 4.12 -7.50
CA THR A 82 9.29 5.18 -6.71
C THR A 82 7.94 5.56 -7.30
N GLU A 83 7.81 5.51 -8.63
CA GLU A 83 6.54 5.76 -9.32
C GLU A 83 5.49 4.73 -8.94
N GLU A 84 5.86 3.44 -8.86
CA GLU A 84 4.92 2.39 -8.47
C GLU A 84 4.56 2.49 -6.98
N ILE A 85 5.53 2.83 -6.12
CA ILE A 85 5.25 3.05 -4.71
C ILE A 85 4.21 4.17 -4.54
N LYS A 86 4.39 5.29 -5.25
CA LYS A 86 3.45 6.41 -5.24
C LYS A 86 2.09 6.02 -5.82
N ARG A 87 2.07 5.32 -6.96
CA ARG A 87 0.84 4.89 -7.64
C ARG A 87 -0.01 3.99 -6.73
N THR A 88 0.63 3.04 -6.04
CA THR A 88 -0.04 2.13 -5.12
C THR A 88 -0.58 2.84 -3.89
N LEU A 89 0.16 3.81 -3.33
CA LEU A 89 -0.37 4.65 -2.26
C LEU A 89 -1.66 5.37 -2.69
N LEU A 90 -1.64 6.01 -3.87
CA LEU A 90 -2.79 6.74 -4.39
C LEU A 90 -3.97 5.81 -4.71
N ALA A 91 -3.71 4.62 -5.23
CA ALA A 91 -4.74 3.62 -5.51
C ALA A 91 -5.41 3.11 -4.23
N LEU A 92 -4.62 2.84 -3.18
CA LEU A 92 -5.14 2.45 -1.86
C LEU A 92 -5.99 3.57 -1.25
N GLN A 93 -5.52 4.81 -1.31
CA GLN A 93 -6.29 5.97 -0.85
C GLN A 93 -7.58 6.15 -1.65
N LYS A 94 -7.55 5.98 -2.97
CA LYS A 94 -8.74 6.07 -3.82
C LYS A 94 -9.80 5.04 -3.43
N ALA A 95 -9.40 3.80 -3.17
CA ALA A 95 -10.31 2.74 -2.72
C ALA A 95 -10.85 2.98 -1.30
N ASP A 96 -10.09 3.68 -0.45
CA ASP A 96 -10.54 4.05 0.90
C ASP A 96 -11.54 5.24 0.87
N ASP A 97 -11.36 6.18 -0.05
CA ASP A 97 -12.24 7.35 -0.22
C ASP A 97 -13.58 6.98 -0.90
N ASP A 98 -13.57 5.97 -1.78
CA ASP A 98 -14.76 5.44 -2.46
C ASP A 98 -14.86 3.92 -2.31
N PHE A 99 -15.72 3.48 -1.38
CA PHE A 99 -15.90 2.08 -1.01
C PHE A 99 -16.44 1.18 -2.13
N ASN A 100 -16.90 1.73 -3.27
CA ASN A 100 -17.39 0.95 -4.40
C ASN A 100 -16.54 1.18 -5.66
N VAL A 101 -15.23 1.34 -5.47
CA VAL A 101 -14.26 1.57 -6.54
C VAL A 101 -13.06 0.63 -6.40
N GLU A 102 -12.66 0.06 -7.52
CA GLU A 102 -11.41 -0.68 -7.68
C GLU A 102 -10.54 -0.05 -8.77
N THR A 103 -9.24 0.03 -8.53
CA THR A 103 -8.28 0.59 -9.49
C THR A 103 -7.75 -0.53 -10.41
N PRO A 104 -8.01 -0.51 -11.73
CA PRO A 104 -7.57 -1.55 -12.64
C PRO A 104 -6.04 -1.59 -12.82
N ALA A 105 -5.56 -2.58 -13.59
CA ALA A 105 -4.15 -2.70 -13.92
C ALA A 105 -3.61 -1.41 -14.57
N ASN A 106 -2.45 -0.96 -14.10
CA ASN A 106 -1.78 0.28 -14.54
C ASN A 106 -2.55 1.59 -14.28
N TRP A 107 -3.64 1.55 -13.49
CA TRP A 107 -4.42 2.74 -13.15
C TRP A 107 -3.56 3.84 -12.54
N LYS A 108 -3.82 5.07 -12.98
CA LYS A 108 -3.27 6.32 -12.43
C LYS A 108 -4.43 7.27 -12.09
N PRO A 109 -4.21 8.27 -11.22
CA PRO A 109 -5.20 9.31 -10.96
C PRO A 109 -5.72 9.93 -12.27
N GLY A 110 -7.05 10.06 -12.38
CA GLY A 110 -7.74 10.48 -13.60
C GLY A 110 -8.12 9.36 -14.57
N ASP A 111 -7.53 8.16 -14.45
CA ASP A 111 -7.96 7.00 -15.24
C ASP A 111 -9.30 6.46 -14.71
N PRO A 112 -10.11 5.81 -15.57
CA PRO A 112 -11.35 5.18 -15.15
C PRO A 112 -11.15 4.12 -14.06
N VAL A 113 -12.09 4.07 -13.14
CA VAL A 113 -12.14 3.09 -12.05
C VAL A 113 -13.18 2.02 -12.34
N MET A 114 -12.96 0.81 -11.82
CA MET A 114 -13.90 -0.30 -11.93
C MET A 114 -14.92 -0.23 -10.79
N ILE A 115 -16.17 -0.55 -11.11
CA ILE A 115 -17.27 -0.62 -10.14
C ILE A 115 -17.58 -2.11 -9.89
N PRO A 116 -17.19 -2.67 -8.73
CA PRO A 116 -17.37 -4.09 -8.45
C PRO A 116 -18.83 -4.45 -8.17
N TYR A 117 -19.63 -3.52 -7.64
CA TYR A 117 -21.04 -3.73 -7.33
C TYR A 117 -21.92 -2.71 -8.07
N PRO A 118 -22.39 -3.03 -9.29
CA PRO A 118 -23.29 -2.16 -10.03
C PRO A 118 -24.64 -2.02 -9.33
N THR A 119 -25.18 -0.81 -9.24
CA THR A 119 -26.53 -0.60 -8.71
C THR A 119 -27.59 -0.84 -9.79
N PRO A 120 -28.83 -1.23 -9.45
CA PRO A 120 -29.89 -1.48 -10.43
C PRO A 120 -30.25 -0.28 -11.32
N LEU A 121 -29.91 0.95 -10.88
CA LEU A 121 -30.16 2.18 -11.63
C LEU A 121 -29.04 2.54 -12.61
N MET A 122 -27.86 1.90 -12.50
CA MET A 122 -26.72 2.17 -13.39
C MET A 122 -27.02 1.92 -14.87
N PRO A 123 -27.70 0.84 -15.28
CA PRO A 123 -28.03 0.60 -16.70
C PRO A 123 -28.87 1.70 -17.34
N GLU A 124 -29.72 2.37 -16.56
CA GLU A 124 -30.51 3.51 -17.04
C GLU A 124 -29.60 4.75 -17.21
N SER A 125 -28.73 5.02 -16.23
CA SER A 125 -27.78 6.13 -16.30
C SER A 125 -26.77 6.01 -17.45
N MET A 126 -26.43 4.79 -17.88
CA MET A 126 -25.54 4.50 -19.01
C MET A 126 -26.12 4.88 -20.37
N GLN A 127 -27.44 5.01 -20.48
CA GLN A 127 -28.11 5.36 -21.74
C GLN A 127 -28.14 6.86 -22.02
N THR A 128 -27.60 7.67 -21.11
CA THR A 128 -27.52 9.13 -21.25
C THR A 128 -26.28 9.55 -22.02
N GLU A 129 -26.38 10.62 -22.83
CA GLU A 129 -25.25 11.11 -23.64
C GLU A 129 -24.02 11.54 -22.82
N ASN A 130 -24.23 11.91 -21.55
CA ASN A 130 -23.19 12.34 -20.61
C ASN A 130 -22.94 11.32 -19.49
N SER A 131 -23.13 10.03 -19.77
CA SER A 131 -22.93 9.02 -18.74
C SER A 131 -21.47 8.98 -18.28
N LEU A 132 -21.27 9.03 -16.97
CA LEU A 132 -19.97 8.76 -16.37
C LEU A 132 -19.61 7.27 -16.45
N TYR A 133 -20.61 6.40 -16.62
CA TYR A 133 -20.43 4.96 -16.59
C TYR A 133 -20.35 4.36 -17.99
N PHE A 134 -19.50 3.34 -18.14
CA PHE A 134 -19.41 2.55 -19.36
C PHE A 134 -19.14 1.09 -19.01
N GLN A 135 -19.44 0.20 -19.96
CA GLN A 135 -19.38 -1.22 -19.74
C GLN A 135 -18.69 -1.91 -20.93
N TYR A 136 -17.67 -2.72 -20.66
CA TYR A 136 -17.03 -3.55 -21.68
C TYR A 136 -17.71 -4.92 -21.80
N ASN A 137 -18.22 -5.44 -20.69
CA ASN A 137 -18.92 -6.72 -20.61
C ASN A 137 -19.86 -6.73 -19.39
N TRP A 138 -20.78 -7.69 -19.30
CA TRP A 138 -21.83 -7.73 -18.26
C TRP A 138 -21.30 -7.71 -16.81
N PHE A 139 -20.05 -8.11 -16.60
CA PHE A 139 -19.37 -8.13 -15.29
C PHE A 139 -18.30 -7.04 -15.14
N MET A 140 -18.11 -6.18 -16.15
CA MET A 140 -17.05 -5.17 -16.20
C MET A 140 -17.63 -3.79 -16.44
N THR A 141 -18.02 -3.13 -15.35
CA THR A 141 -18.52 -1.76 -15.34
C THR A 141 -17.44 -0.82 -14.82
N PHE A 142 -17.29 0.32 -15.48
CA PHE A 142 -16.34 1.36 -15.13
C PHE A 142 -17.05 2.70 -14.98
N SER A 143 -16.46 3.58 -14.18
CA SER A 143 -16.81 4.99 -14.11
C SER A 143 -15.60 5.82 -14.54
N HIS A 144 -15.83 6.77 -15.44
CA HIS A 144 -14.96 7.93 -15.53
C HIS A 144 -15.07 8.70 -14.22
N GLU A 145 -13.98 9.30 -13.78
CA GLU A 145 -14.12 10.33 -12.76
C GLU A 145 -14.98 11.45 -13.34
N PRO A 146 -15.92 12.02 -12.56
CA PRO A 146 -16.46 13.32 -12.92
C PRO A 146 -15.27 14.26 -13.16
N ALA A 147 -15.35 15.15 -14.14
CA ALA A 147 -14.39 16.24 -14.27
C ALA A 147 -14.58 17.21 -13.07
N SER A 148 -14.26 16.77 -11.86
CA SER A 148 -14.22 17.60 -10.67
C SER A 148 -12.80 18.13 -10.54
N ASP A 149 -12.63 19.36 -10.99
CA ASP A 149 -11.70 20.36 -10.50
C ASP A 149 -10.26 19.86 -10.24
N LEU A 150 -9.59 19.46 -11.32
CA LEU A 150 -8.13 19.57 -11.39
C LEU A 150 -7.76 21.05 -11.66
N GLU A 151 -8.01 21.92 -10.68
CA GLU A 151 -7.37 23.24 -10.53
C GLU A 151 -6.54 23.29 -9.23
#